data_AF-A0A1H1CTP3-F1
#
_entry.id   AF-A0A1H1CTP3-F1
#
_cell.length_a   1.000
_cell.length_b   1.000
_cell.length_c   1.000
_cell.angle_alpha   90.00
_cell.angle_beta   90.00
_cell.angle_gamma   90.00
#
_symmetry.space_group_name_H-M   'P 1'
#
loop_
_entity.id
_entity.type
_entity.pdbx_description
1 polymer ?
#
loop_
_entity_poly.entity_id
_entity_poly.type
_entity_poly.pdbx_seq_one_letter_code
_entity_poly.pdbx_strand_id
1 'polypeptide(L)'
;MTSNLKSSSKQAGKINWIWIVACAGAGCAAIGWGWSIIQSDENALSGFWSGVLVNVGTSILLAGVLFWLERRFVKEAGKVAIAAATNAVTQTAAARNEANERLSARISDLEERLTRQRAEQEKADVETIASLSEDASHDSVFSALRTAYEIGAITGKGLTVPTGLEPTAPRVTFRFRPGWRNEEGGGQDEGLDVEYVVQASRNRIGAPLVIVSWDRNEDPAQIFHELMEEMVRAGFGAETRRMKIEPAFRHLQRALRDAVSARRGEESAWQSGDPFLEFVTEGWVITKSGVEVQGHGIVAQAANFDNQGASGPRPLPSWDAPKKPDWAEAQIWEVAMDRARDQLRSWDPWS
;
A
#
# COMPACT_ATOMS: atom_id res chain seq x y z
N MET A 1 -16.91 3.98 -8.48
CA MET A 1 -17.22 4.81 -9.66
C MET A 1 -18.02 3.97 -10.65
N THR A 2 -19.34 4.11 -10.63
CA THR A 2 -20.31 3.30 -11.37
C THR A 2 -20.51 3.83 -12.78
N SER A 3 -20.19 3.03 -13.79
CA SER A 3 -20.35 3.33 -15.21
C SER A 3 -21.82 3.19 -15.63
N ASN A 4 -22.36 4.29 -16.17
CA ASN A 4 -23.71 4.41 -16.69
C ASN A 4 -23.72 3.95 -18.17
N LEU A 5 -24.14 2.71 -18.43
CA LEU A 5 -24.38 2.21 -19.80
C LEU A 5 -25.84 2.49 -20.18
N LYS A 6 -26.04 3.60 -20.89
CA LYS A 6 -27.32 4.01 -21.47
C LYS A 6 -27.61 3.14 -22.71
N SER A 7 -28.53 2.19 -22.58
CA SER A 7 -28.98 1.34 -23.69
C SER A 7 -29.78 2.16 -24.71
N SER A 8 -29.24 2.31 -25.92
CA SER A 8 -29.95 2.86 -27.08
C SER A 8 -30.97 1.82 -27.59
N SER A 9 -32.22 1.91 -27.13
CA SER A 9 -33.31 1.12 -27.68
C SER A 9 -33.74 1.67 -29.03
N LYS A 10 -33.51 0.88 -30.09
CA LYS A 10 -33.97 1.15 -31.47
C LYS A 10 -35.44 1.56 -31.49
N GLN A 11 -35.70 2.82 -31.85
CA GLN A 11 -37.04 3.28 -32.22
C GLN A 11 -37.45 2.58 -33.51
N ALA A 12 -38.32 1.57 -33.40
CA ALA A 12 -39.11 1.13 -34.54
C ALA A 12 -40.02 2.29 -34.94
N GLY A 13 -39.79 2.85 -36.14
CA GLY A 13 -40.51 4.02 -36.64
C GLY A 13 -42.01 3.79 -36.60
N LYS A 14 -42.73 4.58 -35.78
CA LYS A 14 -44.19 4.59 -35.78
C LYS A 14 -44.65 5.07 -37.15
N ILE A 15 -45.40 4.23 -37.86
CA ILE A 15 -46.02 4.57 -39.15
C ILE A 15 -46.86 5.84 -38.94
N ASN A 16 -46.50 6.91 -39.64
CA ASN A 16 -47.16 8.20 -39.51
C ASN A 16 -48.45 8.20 -40.32
N TRP A 17 -49.52 7.68 -39.72
CA TRP A 17 -50.86 7.59 -40.30
C TRP A 17 -51.41 8.92 -40.85
N ILE A 18 -50.94 10.05 -40.33
CA ILE A 18 -51.36 11.39 -40.77
C ILE A 18 -51.00 11.62 -42.24
N TRP A 19 -49.83 11.18 -42.69
CA TRP A 19 -49.41 11.33 -44.09
C TRP A 19 -50.23 10.48 -45.05
N ILE A 20 -50.58 9.25 -44.65
CA ILE A 20 -51.40 8.35 -45.46
C ILE A 20 -52.81 8.95 -45.64
N VAL A 21 -53.40 9.45 -44.56
CA VAL A 21 -54.71 10.10 -44.59
C VAL A 21 -54.67 11.38 -45.42
N ALA A 22 -53.61 12.19 -45.32
CA ALA A 22 -53.44 13.40 -46.12
C ALA A 22 -53.33 13.12 -47.62
N CYS A 23 -52.53 12.11 -48.02
CA CYS A 23 -52.40 11.72 -49.43
C CYS A 23 -53.71 11.15 -50.00
N ALA A 24 -54.43 10.33 -49.21
CA ALA A 24 -55.74 9.81 -49.61
C ALA A 24 -56.76 10.95 -49.79
N GLY A 25 -56.78 11.90 -48.87
CA GLY A 25 -57.63 13.10 -48.95
C GLY A 25 -57.36 13.94 -50.20
N ALA A 26 -56.09 14.17 -50.51
CA ALA A 26 -55.69 14.92 -51.72
C ALA A 26 -56.12 14.22 -53.02
N GLY A 27 -56.01 12.89 -53.08
CA GLY A 27 -56.47 12.10 -54.22
C GLY A 27 -57.99 12.20 -54.44
N CYS A 28 -58.78 12.07 -53.36
CA CYS A 28 -60.24 12.23 -53.44
C CYS A 28 -60.65 13.64 -53.87
N ALA A 29 -59.95 14.67 -53.38
CA ALA A 29 -60.21 16.06 -53.76
C ALA A 29 -59.93 16.31 -55.25
N ALA A 30 -58.85 15.75 -55.80
CA ALA A 30 -58.52 15.86 -57.22
C ALA A 30 -59.55 15.15 -58.11
N ILE A 31 -60.04 13.97 -57.71
CA ILE A 31 -61.09 13.25 -58.43
C ILE A 31 -62.40 14.06 -58.41
N GLY A 32 -62.78 14.61 -57.25
CA GLY A 32 -63.96 15.46 -57.11
C GLY A 32 -63.88 16.73 -57.96
N TRP A 33 -62.70 17.36 -58.02
CA TRP A 33 -62.48 18.51 -58.89
C TRP A 33 -62.62 18.15 -60.37
N GLY A 34 -62.03 17.04 -60.81
CA GLY A 34 -62.15 16.55 -62.19
C GLY A 34 -63.60 16.27 -62.57
N TRP A 35 -64.36 15.66 -61.67
CA TRP A 35 -65.80 15.42 -61.84
C TRP A 35 -66.59 16.70 -62.07
N SER A 36 -66.34 17.74 -61.25
CA SER A 36 -67.05 19.02 -61.35
C SER A 36 -66.85 19.73 -62.68
N ILE A 37 -65.72 19.50 -63.37
CA ILE A 37 -65.44 20.08 -64.69
C ILE A 37 -66.15 19.31 -65.80
N ILE A 38 -66.26 17.99 -65.66
CA ILE A 38 -66.69 17.07 -66.74
C ILE A 38 -68.20 16.79 -66.70
N GLN A 39 -68.87 17.03 -65.57
CA GLN A 39 -70.29 16.68 -65.38
C GLN A 39 -71.28 17.26 -66.41
N SER A 40 -70.89 18.31 -67.15
CA SER A 40 -71.71 18.95 -68.17
C SER A 40 -71.62 18.31 -69.57
N ASP A 41 -70.75 17.31 -69.79
CA ASP A 41 -70.60 16.60 -71.06
C ASP A 41 -70.78 15.08 -70.86
N GLU A 42 -71.96 14.56 -71.24
CA GLU A 42 -72.33 13.15 -71.03
C GLU A 42 -71.39 12.17 -71.76
N ASN A 43 -70.78 12.58 -72.87
CA ASN A 43 -69.88 11.71 -73.63
C ASN A 43 -68.49 11.58 -72.97
N ALA A 44 -68.06 12.61 -72.23
CA ALA A 44 -66.75 12.65 -71.56
C ALA A 44 -66.71 11.85 -70.23
N LEU A 45 -67.87 11.56 -69.64
CA LEU A 45 -67.99 10.82 -68.37
C LEU A 45 -67.43 9.38 -68.46
N SER A 46 -67.68 8.70 -69.58
CA SER A 46 -67.22 7.32 -69.78
C SER A 46 -65.69 7.23 -69.84
N GLY A 47 -65.03 8.18 -70.51
CA GLY A 47 -63.58 8.28 -70.62
C GLY A 47 -62.92 8.62 -69.29
N PHE A 48 -63.51 9.52 -68.51
CA PHE A 48 -63.00 9.92 -67.20
C PHE A 48 -62.97 8.74 -66.21
N TRP A 49 -64.08 8.02 -66.06
CA TRP A 49 -64.15 6.89 -65.13
C TRP A 49 -63.21 5.75 -65.53
N SER A 50 -63.09 5.46 -66.84
CA SER A 50 -62.13 4.46 -67.33
C SER A 50 -60.70 4.83 -66.95
N GLY A 51 -60.30 6.10 -67.16
CA GLY A 51 -58.97 6.60 -66.79
C GLY A 51 -58.70 6.55 -65.28
N VAL A 52 -59.68 6.94 -64.45
CA VAL A 52 -59.55 6.88 -62.99
C VAL A 52 -59.42 5.44 -62.51
N LEU A 53 -60.25 4.51 -63.02
CA LEU A 53 -60.24 3.11 -62.59
C LEU A 53 -58.91 2.42 -62.92
N VAL A 54 -58.36 2.68 -64.12
CA VAL A 54 -57.09 2.11 -64.56
C VAL A 54 -55.94 2.63 -63.70
N ASN A 55 -55.88 3.94 -63.44
CA ASN A 55 -54.79 4.52 -62.64
C ASN A 55 -54.85 4.06 -61.18
N VAL A 56 -56.04 4.07 -60.56
CA VAL A 56 -56.22 3.60 -59.17
C VAL A 56 -55.92 2.10 -59.06
N GLY A 57 -56.40 1.29 -60.02
CA GLY A 57 -56.12 -0.14 -60.06
C GLY A 57 -54.62 -0.44 -60.15
N THR A 58 -53.90 0.29 -60.99
CA THR A 58 -52.45 0.12 -61.15
C THR A 58 -51.69 0.48 -59.88
N SER A 59 -52.05 1.59 -59.22
CA SER A 59 -51.42 1.99 -57.96
C SER A 59 -51.65 1.00 -56.81
N ILE A 60 -52.86 0.43 -56.70
CA ILE A 60 -53.16 -0.59 -55.68
C ILE A 60 -52.34 -1.86 -55.92
N LEU A 61 -52.22 -2.31 -57.17
CA LEU A 61 -51.45 -3.49 -57.53
C LEU A 61 -49.97 -3.31 -57.18
N LEU A 62 -49.41 -2.13 -57.49
CA LEU A 62 -48.02 -1.77 -57.21
C LEU A 62 -47.75 -1.71 -55.69
N ALA A 63 -48.67 -1.12 -54.91
CA ALA A 63 -48.59 -1.11 -53.46
C ALA A 63 -48.65 -2.52 -52.86
N GLY A 64 -49.48 -3.40 -53.41
CA GLY A 64 -49.58 -4.80 -52.99
C GLY A 64 -48.29 -5.59 -53.22
N VAL A 65 -47.66 -5.42 -54.39
CA VAL A 65 -46.36 -6.05 -54.70
C VAL A 65 -45.26 -5.53 -53.78
N LEU A 66 -45.22 -4.22 -53.52
CA LEU A 66 -44.25 -3.60 -52.62
C LEU A 66 -44.39 -4.15 -51.18
N PHE A 67 -45.63 -4.23 -50.67
CA PHE A 67 -45.91 -4.75 -49.34
C PHE A 67 -45.53 -6.23 -49.21
N TRP A 68 -45.75 -7.03 -50.26
CA TRP A 68 -45.36 -8.43 -50.29
C TRP A 68 -43.84 -8.61 -50.25
N LEU A 69 -43.10 -7.81 -51.01
CA LEU A 69 -41.64 -7.81 -51.00
C LEU A 69 -41.10 -7.37 -49.62
N GLU A 70 -41.60 -6.27 -49.07
CA GLU A 70 -41.16 -5.76 -47.76
C GLU A 70 -41.36 -6.80 -46.65
N ARG A 71 -42.53 -7.47 -46.63
CA ARG A 71 -42.83 -8.48 -45.61
C ARG A 71 -41.97 -9.74 -45.74
N ARG A 72 -41.53 -10.08 -46.94
CA ARG A 72 -40.64 -11.23 -47.18
C ARG A 72 -39.19 -10.90 -46.80
N PHE A 73 -38.69 -9.74 -47.20
CA PHE A 73 -37.34 -9.30 -46.86
C PHE A 73 -37.14 -9.09 -45.35
N VAL A 74 -38.13 -8.49 -44.65
CA VAL A 74 -38.04 -8.27 -43.19
C VAL A 74 -38.04 -9.60 -42.42
N LYS A 75 -38.81 -10.61 -42.85
CA LYS A 75 -38.83 -11.92 -42.19
C LYS A 75 -37.53 -12.69 -42.36
N GLU A 76 -36.90 -12.63 -43.54
CA GLU A 76 -35.64 -13.33 -43.79
C GLU A 76 -34.44 -12.61 -43.15
N ALA A 77 -34.38 -11.27 -43.24
CA ALA A 77 -33.33 -10.49 -42.60
C ALA A 77 -33.36 -10.61 -41.06
N GLY A 78 -34.55 -10.68 -40.45
CA GLY A 78 -34.70 -10.88 -39.01
C GLY A 78 -34.16 -12.22 -38.52
N LYS A 79 -34.36 -13.31 -39.27
CA LYS A 79 -33.85 -14.64 -38.91
C LYS A 79 -32.33 -14.73 -38.99
N VAL A 80 -31.72 -14.16 -40.03
CA VAL A 80 -30.26 -14.14 -40.20
C VAL A 80 -29.60 -13.26 -39.12
N ALA A 81 -30.19 -12.11 -38.80
CA ALA A 81 -29.66 -11.23 -37.76
C ALA A 81 -29.72 -11.86 -36.36
N ILE A 82 -30.79 -12.59 -36.03
CA ILE A 82 -30.92 -13.28 -34.74
C ILE A 82 -29.92 -14.42 -34.63
N ALA A 83 -29.78 -15.25 -35.67
CA ALA A 83 -28.84 -16.37 -35.69
C ALA A 83 -27.36 -15.89 -35.63
N ALA A 84 -27.02 -14.81 -36.35
CA ALA A 84 -25.69 -14.22 -36.29
C ALA A 84 -25.40 -13.61 -34.90
N ALA A 85 -26.38 -12.95 -34.27
CA ALA A 85 -26.24 -12.40 -32.93
C ALA A 85 -26.06 -13.49 -31.86
N THR A 86 -26.80 -14.61 -31.96
CA THR A 86 -26.66 -15.72 -30.99
C THR A 86 -25.30 -16.41 -31.12
N ASN A 87 -24.84 -16.69 -32.34
CA ASN A 87 -23.54 -17.31 -32.58
C ASN A 87 -22.37 -16.41 -32.14
N ALA A 88 -22.48 -15.09 -32.37
CA ALA A 88 -21.48 -14.12 -31.91
C ALA A 88 -21.40 -14.04 -30.38
N VAL A 89 -22.54 -14.11 -29.68
CA VAL A 89 -22.61 -14.11 -28.21
C VAL A 89 -22.03 -15.40 -27.61
N THR A 90 -22.33 -16.57 -28.18
CA THR A 90 -21.76 -17.84 -27.69
C THR A 90 -20.26 -17.95 -27.94
N GLN A 91 -19.76 -17.50 -29.10
CA GLN A 91 -18.31 -17.50 -29.36
C GLN A 91 -17.57 -16.50 -28.47
N THR A 92 -18.12 -15.31 -28.23
CA THR A 92 -17.51 -14.34 -27.31
C THR A 92 -17.56 -14.81 -25.86
N ALA A 93 -18.61 -15.51 -25.43
CA ALA A 93 -18.67 -16.09 -24.09
C ALA A 93 -17.63 -17.20 -23.88
N ALA A 94 -17.48 -18.12 -24.84
CA ALA A 94 -16.48 -19.20 -24.76
C ALA A 94 -15.04 -18.65 -24.77
N ALA A 95 -14.73 -17.72 -25.68
CA ALA A 95 -13.42 -17.08 -25.75
C ALA A 95 -13.11 -16.26 -24.48
N ARG A 96 -14.12 -15.63 -23.87
CA ARG A 96 -13.96 -14.87 -22.62
C ARG A 96 -13.73 -15.80 -21.42
N ASN A 97 -14.39 -16.95 -21.38
CA ASN A 97 -14.17 -17.94 -20.33
C ASN A 97 -12.76 -18.52 -20.42
N GLU A 98 -12.30 -18.89 -21.62
CA GLU A 98 -10.93 -19.38 -21.83
C GLU A 98 -9.87 -18.31 -21.48
N ALA A 99 -10.14 -17.04 -21.83
CA ALA A 99 -9.27 -15.92 -21.43
C ALA A 99 -9.24 -15.71 -19.91
N ASN A 100 -10.39 -15.84 -19.24
CA ASN A 100 -10.47 -15.75 -17.78
C ASN A 100 -9.76 -16.91 -17.08
N GLU A 101 -9.88 -18.14 -17.59
CA GLU A 101 -9.15 -19.30 -17.07
C GLU A 101 -7.64 -19.14 -17.23
N ARG A 102 -7.17 -18.70 -18.40
CA ARG A 102 -5.75 -18.40 -18.64
C ARG A 102 -5.24 -17.28 -17.75
N LEU A 103 -6.05 -16.24 -17.52
CA LEU A 103 -5.68 -15.14 -16.63
C LEU A 103 -5.59 -15.62 -15.17
N SER A 104 -6.56 -16.43 -14.73
CA SER A 104 -6.58 -16.99 -13.38
C SER A 104 -5.38 -17.91 -13.14
N ALA A 105 -5.02 -18.75 -14.12
CA ALA A 105 -3.82 -19.58 -14.07
C ALA A 105 -2.53 -18.75 -14.00
N ARG A 106 -2.45 -17.64 -14.76
CA ARG A 106 -1.30 -16.72 -14.68
C ARG A 106 -1.22 -15.98 -13.36
N ILE A 107 -2.35 -15.54 -12.81
CA ILE A 107 -2.39 -14.90 -11.49
C ILE A 107 -1.92 -15.89 -10.42
N SER A 108 -2.41 -17.14 -10.46
CA SER A 108 -1.97 -18.20 -9.55
C SER A 108 -0.48 -18.51 -9.66
N ASP A 109 0.09 -18.59 -10.88
CA ASP A 109 1.54 -18.78 -11.10
C ASP A 109 2.36 -17.58 -10.59
N LEU A 110 1.86 -16.35 -10.77
CA LEU A 110 2.51 -15.16 -10.23
C LEU A 110 2.46 -15.12 -8.70
N GLU A 111 1.33 -15.47 -8.09
CA GLU A 111 1.18 -15.59 -6.65
C GLU A 111 2.11 -16.66 -6.08
N GLU A 112 2.22 -17.82 -6.74
CA GLU A 112 3.14 -18.89 -6.32
C GLU A 112 4.61 -18.44 -6.40
N ARG A 113 5.03 -17.82 -7.51
CA ARG A 113 6.40 -17.32 -7.66
C ARG A 113 6.74 -16.23 -6.64
N LEU A 114 5.81 -15.31 -6.43
CA LEU A 114 5.97 -14.24 -5.45
C LEU A 114 6.03 -14.79 -4.02
N THR A 115 5.24 -15.81 -3.70
CA THR A 115 5.29 -16.51 -2.41
C THR A 115 6.64 -17.23 -2.22
N ARG A 116 7.13 -17.93 -3.25
CA ARG A 116 8.43 -18.61 -3.22
C ARG A 116 9.58 -17.62 -3.07
N GLN A 117 9.58 -16.53 -3.84
CA GLN A 117 10.58 -15.48 -3.76
C GLN A 117 10.61 -14.82 -2.37
N ARG A 118 9.44 -14.58 -1.76
CA ARG A 118 9.35 -14.08 -0.38
C ARG A 118 9.93 -15.06 0.63
N ALA A 119 9.60 -16.35 0.52
CA ALA A 119 10.13 -17.38 1.43
C ALA A 119 11.67 -17.53 1.30
N GLU A 120 12.22 -17.44 0.09
CA GLU A 120 13.67 -17.46 -0.16
C GLU A 120 14.35 -16.22 0.44
N GLN A 121 13.77 -15.03 0.27
CA GLN A 121 14.29 -13.79 0.85
C GLN A 121 14.21 -13.82 2.38
N GLU A 122 13.10 -14.30 2.93
CA GLU A 122 12.90 -14.44 4.38
C GLU A 122 13.99 -15.32 4.99
N LYS A 123 14.30 -16.46 4.34
CA LYS A 123 15.37 -17.38 4.75
C LYS A 123 16.75 -16.73 4.71
N ALA A 124 17.08 -16.00 3.65
CA ALA A 124 18.37 -15.32 3.52
C ALA A 124 18.58 -14.27 4.62
N ASP A 125 17.53 -13.53 4.98
CA ASP A 125 17.59 -12.54 6.05
C ASP A 125 17.72 -13.20 7.44
N VAL A 126 17.04 -14.33 7.67
CA VAL A 126 17.19 -15.11 8.91
C VAL A 126 18.62 -15.65 9.04
N GLU A 127 19.20 -16.17 7.96
CA GLU A 127 20.61 -16.61 7.94
C GLU A 127 21.57 -15.45 8.22
N THR A 128 21.30 -14.26 7.70
CA THR A 128 22.08 -13.04 7.98
C THR A 128 22.07 -12.70 9.48
N ILE A 129 20.90 -12.74 10.13
CA ILE A 129 20.77 -12.46 11.57
C ILE A 129 21.34 -13.60 12.44
N ALA A 130 21.29 -14.83 11.96
CA ALA A 130 21.88 -15.98 12.64
C ALA A 130 23.42 -15.90 12.64
N SER A 131 24.05 -15.35 11.58
CA SER A 131 25.50 -15.21 11.51
C SER A 131 26.10 -14.37 12.66
N LEU A 132 25.34 -13.41 13.20
CA LEU A 132 25.73 -12.59 14.36
C LEU A 132 26.07 -13.39 15.62
N SER A 133 25.51 -14.60 15.79
CA SER A 133 25.87 -15.46 16.95
C SER A 133 27.20 -16.18 16.77
N GLU A 134 27.65 -16.36 15.53
CA GLU A 134 28.89 -17.08 15.22
C GLU A 134 30.08 -16.14 15.21
N ASP A 135 29.91 -14.95 14.64
CA ASP A 135 30.94 -13.91 14.57
C ASP A 135 30.30 -12.51 14.59
N ALA A 136 30.70 -11.68 15.56
CA ALA A 136 30.20 -10.32 15.72
C ALA A 136 30.97 -9.30 14.87
N SER A 137 31.51 -9.71 13.72
CA SER A 137 32.30 -8.86 12.83
C SER A 137 31.51 -7.70 12.23
N HIS A 138 32.21 -6.68 11.74
CA HIS A 138 31.62 -5.52 11.06
C HIS A 138 30.59 -5.93 10.00
N ASP A 139 30.95 -6.86 9.11
CA ASP A 139 30.10 -7.26 7.97
C ASP A 139 28.78 -7.89 8.42
N SER A 140 28.79 -8.69 9.50
CA SER A 140 27.58 -9.30 10.05
C SER A 140 26.65 -8.25 10.67
N VAL A 141 27.20 -7.34 11.47
CA VAL A 141 26.46 -6.27 12.17
C VAL A 141 25.91 -5.26 11.17
N PHE A 142 26.74 -4.82 10.23
CA PHE A 142 26.37 -3.92 9.16
C PHE A 142 25.23 -4.51 8.32
N SER A 143 25.37 -5.76 7.85
CA SER A 143 24.35 -6.41 7.02
C SER A 143 23.02 -6.57 7.77
N ALA A 144 23.06 -7.01 9.03
CA ALA A 144 21.84 -7.19 9.83
C ALA A 144 21.13 -5.86 10.13
N LEU A 145 21.88 -4.81 10.48
CA LEU A 145 21.31 -3.47 10.70
C LEU A 145 20.75 -2.87 9.41
N ARG A 146 21.46 -3.05 8.28
CA ARG A 146 20.98 -2.63 6.97
C ARG A 146 19.66 -3.31 6.63
N THR A 147 19.59 -4.64 6.72
CA THR A 147 18.35 -5.40 6.45
C THR A 147 17.22 -4.92 7.36
N ALA A 148 17.48 -4.77 8.67
CA ALA A 148 16.47 -4.29 9.62
C ALA A 148 16.01 -2.85 9.29
N TYR A 149 16.91 -1.98 8.85
CA TYR A 149 16.59 -0.61 8.43
C TYR A 149 15.75 -0.59 7.14
N GLU A 150 16.14 -1.37 6.13
CA GLU A 150 15.47 -1.43 4.82
C GLU A 150 14.02 -1.93 4.94
N ILE A 151 13.74 -2.89 5.85
CA ILE A 151 12.37 -3.35 6.10
C ILE A 151 11.60 -2.45 7.08
N GLY A 152 12.25 -1.43 7.66
CA GLY A 152 11.67 -0.53 8.66
C GLY A 152 11.44 -1.18 10.02
N ALA A 153 12.20 -2.22 10.38
CA ALA A 153 12.19 -2.83 11.70
C ALA A 153 12.93 -1.96 12.73
N ILE A 154 13.91 -1.17 12.29
CA ILE A 154 14.59 -0.14 13.09
C ILE A 154 14.51 1.22 12.37
N THR A 155 14.97 2.28 13.03
CA THR A 155 14.99 3.64 12.46
C THR A 155 16.42 4.06 12.07
N GLY A 156 16.56 5.20 11.38
CA GLY A 156 17.88 5.79 11.08
C GLY A 156 18.68 6.21 12.31
N LYS A 157 18.06 6.26 13.50
CA LYS A 157 18.77 6.46 14.77
C LYS A 157 19.60 5.26 15.20
N GLY A 158 19.38 4.10 14.59
CA GLY A 158 19.99 2.85 14.99
C GLY A 158 19.19 2.14 16.07
N LEU A 159 19.87 1.20 16.74
CA LEU A 159 19.31 0.34 17.77
C LEU A 159 20.16 0.42 19.04
N THR A 160 19.55 0.87 20.13
CA THR A 160 20.22 0.98 21.44
C THR A 160 20.11 -0.31 22.23
N VAL A 161 21.22 -0.79 22.80
CA VAL A 161 21.28 -1.99 23.64
C VAL A 161 22.15 -1.77 24.89
N PRO A 162 21.89 -2.47 26.01
CA PRO A 162 22.73 -2.41 27.19
C PRO A 162 23.96 -3.30 27.01
N THR A 163 25.09 -2.82 27.52
CA THR A 163 26.38 -3.50 27.49
C THR A 163 26.61 -4.40 28.71
N GLY A 164 25.56 -4.69 29.49
CA GLY A 164 25.62 -5.52 30.69
C GLY A 164 24.26 -6.10 31.03
N LEU A 165 24.22 -7.01 32.01
CA LEU A 165 23.00 -7.72 32.41
C LEU A 165 22.08 -6.87 33.31
N GLU A 166 22.64 -5.84 33.95
CA GLU A 166 21.88 -4.95 34.81
C GLU A 166 21.05 -3.97 33.95
N PRO A 167 19.79 -3.65 34.33
CA PRO A 167 18.98 -2.67 33.60
C PRO A 167 19.65 -1.29 33.45
N THR A 168 20.50 -0.94 34.42
CA THR A 168 21.25 0.32 34.50
C THR A 168 22.67 0.23 33.93
N ALA A 169 23.00 -0.84 33.20
CA ALA A 169 24.29 -0.96 32.53
C ALA A 169 24.45 0.16 31.47
N PRO A 170 25.70 0.58 31.14
CA PRO A 170 25.96 1.52 30.06
C PRO A 170 25.34 1.02 28.76
N ARG A 171 24.83 1.94 27.93
CA ARG A 171 24.13 1.61 26.70
C ARG A 171 24.90 2.11 25.48
N VAL A 172 24.84 1.34 24.41
CA VAL A 172 25.44 1.70 23.13
C VAL A 172 24.39 1.62 22.03
N THR A 173 24.45 2.53 21.08
CA THR A 173 23.61 2.52 19.89
C THR A 173 24.45 2.10 18.71
N PHE A 174 24.00 1.06 18.00
CA PHE A 174 24.57 0.68 16.72
C PHE A 174 23.74 1.34 15.62
N ARG A 175 24.37 2.20 14.82
CA ARG A 175 23.69 3.01 13.80
C ARG A 175 24.21 2.69 12.41
N PHE A 176 23.33 2.19 11.55
CA PHE A 176 23.56 2.13 10.12
C PHE A 176 23.41 3.54 9.53
N ARG A 177 24.44 4.02 8.84
CA ARG A 177 24.41 5.25 8.06
C ARG A 177 24.15 4.90 6.60
N PRO A 178 22.95 5.18 6.04
CA PRO A 178 22.70 4.96 4.62
C PRO A 178 23.61 5.86 3.79
N GLY A 179 24.17 5.30 2.72
CA GLY A 179 24.95 6.05 1.77
C GLY A 179 24.05 6.92 0.91
N TRP A 180 24.58 8.05 0.45
CA TRP A 180 23.90 8.92 -0.51
C TRP A 180 24.90 9.44 -1.53
N ARG A 181 24.46 9.60 -2.77
CA ARG A 181 25.24 10.23 -3.85
C ARG A 181 24.43 11.33 -4.49
N ASN A 182 25.06 12.47 -4.73
CA ASN A 182 24.49 13.55 -5.53
C ASN A 182 24.89 13.39 -7.01
N GLU A 183 24.28 14.21 -7.87
CA GLU A 183 24.53 14.19 -9.33
C GLU A 183 25.98 14.56 -9.69
N GLU A 184 26.67 15.28 -8.81
CA GLU A 184 28.06 15.71 -8.99
C GLU A 184 29.08 14.63 -8.60
N GLY A 185 28.62 13.45 -8.18
CA GLY A 185 29.47 12.34 -7.73
C GLY A 185 30.02 12.51 -6.31
N GLY A 186 29.64 13.58 -5.61
CA GLY A 186 29.81 13.71 -4.17
C GLY A 186 28.81 12.84 -3.41
N GLY A 187 29.15 12.49 -2.18
CA GLY A 187 28.30 11.61 -1.39
C GLY A 187 28.98 11.12 -0.12
N GLN A 188 28.25 10.30 0.60
CA GLN A 188 28.75 9.55 1.73
C GLN A 188 28.51 8.07 1.43
N ASP A 189 29.53 7.25 1.64
CA ASP A 189 29.34 5.80 1.59
C ASP A 189 28.52 5.32 2.79
N GLU A 190 27.92 4.15 2.64
CA GLU A 190 27.26 3.48 3.76
C GLU A 190 28.29 3.19 4.86
N GLY A 191 27.87 3.31 6.12
CA GLY A 191 28.76 3.09 7.25
C GLY A 191 28.05 2.55 8.48
N LEU A 192 28.83 2.13 9.47
CA LEU A 192 28.37 1.70 10.77
C LEU A 192 29.01 2.58 11.84
N ASP A 193 28.20 3.12 12.73
CA ASP A 193 28.69 3.85 13.91
C ASP A 193 28.28 3.13 15.19
N VAL A 194 29.14 3.23 16.20
CA VAL A 194 28.83 2.84 17.58
C VAL A 194 28.87 4.08 18.45
N GLU A 195 27.74 4.38 19.08
CA GLU A 195 27.55 5.56 19.92
C GLU A 195 27.34 5.16 21.37
N TYR A 196 28.04 5.80 22.31
CA TYR A 196 27.74 5.66 23.73
C TYR A 196 26.58 6.56 24.12
N VAL A 197 25.52 5.97 24.67
CA VAL A 197 24.34 6.72 25.08
C VAL A 197 24.49 7.22 26.51
N VAL A 198 24.80 8.51 26.63
CA VAL A 198 24.87 9.19 27.92
C VAL A 198 23.49 9.18 28.56
N GLN A 199 23.37 8.58 29.75
CA GLN A 199 22.15 8.73 30.53
C GLN A 199 22.02 10.21 30.92
N ALA A 200 20.97 10.88 30.44
CA ALA A 200 20.77 12.30 30.65
C ALA A 200 20.65 12.60 32.14
N SER A 201 21.79 12.89 32.79
CA SER A 201 21.76 13.46 34.12
C SER A 201 21.05 14.80 33.97
N ARG A 202 19.89 14.96 34.64
CA ARG A 202 18.94 16.09 34.48
C ARG A 202 19.57 17.50 34.54
N ASN A 203 20.84 17.60 34.92
CA ASN A 203 21.60 18.83 35.11
C ASN A 203 22.76 19.05 34.10
N ARG A 204 22.97 18.19 33.10
CA ARG A 204 24.03 18.39 32.08
C ARG A 204 23.45 18.90 30.76
N ILE A 205 23.54 20.22 30.55
CA ILE A 205 23.33 20.83 29.23
C ILE A 205 24.55 20.52 28.36
N GLY A 206 24.34 19.96 27.15
CA GLY A 206 25.40 19.72 26.18
C GLY A 206 26.30 18.53 26.52
N ALA A 207 25.73 17.40 26.94
CA ALA A 207 26.50 16.17 27.13
C ALA A 207 27.31 15.85 25.86
N PRO A 208 28.62 15.58 25.97
CA PRO A 208 29.45 15.29 24.81
C PRO A 208 28.96 14.01 24.14
N LEU A 209 28.81 14.09 22.82
CA LEU A 209 28.46 12.97 21.97
C LEU A 209 29.71 12.11 21.76
N VAL A 210 29.64 10.84 22.14
CA VAL A 210 30.75 9.90 21.99
C VAL A 210 30.38 8.87 20.93
N ILE A 211 30.92 9.05 19.72
CA ILE A 211 30.66 8.21 18.55
C ILE A 211 31.99 7.76 17.96
N VAL A 212 32.07 6.49 17.63
CA VAL A 212 33.17 5.88 16.87
C VAL A 212 32.62 5.29 15.58
N SER A 213 33.26 5.57 14.45
CA SER A 213 32.97 4.92 13.16
C SER A 213 33.60 3.53 13.20
N TRP A 214 32.85 2.50 12.80
CA TRP A 214 33.36 1.14 12.73
C TRP A 214 33.71 0.81 11.28
N ASP A 215 35.00 0.69 10.98
CA ASP A 215 35.45 0.32 9.65
C ASP A 215 35.49 -1.21 9.44
N ARG A 216 35.39 -1.63 8.17
CA ARG A 216 35.29 -3.04 7.78
C ARG A 216 36.45 -3.94 8.24
N ASN A 217 37.63 -3.36 8.44
CA ASN A 217 38.84 -4.11 8.79
C ASN A 217 39.10 -4.15 10.31
N GLU A 218 38.19 -3.60 11.11
CA GLU A 218 38.38 -3.47 12.56
C GLU A 218 37.64 -4.54 13.34
N ASP A 219 38.33 -5.10 14.33
CA ASP A 219 37.77 -6.07 15.25
C ASP A 219 36.79 -5.39 16.23
N PRO A 220 35.68 -6.05 16.62
CA PRO A 220 34.73 -5.50 17.58
C PRO A 220 35.37 -5.02 18.89
N ALA A 221 36.41 -5.72 19.37
CA ALA A 221 37.12 -5.35 20.59
C ALA A 221 37.91 -4.05 20.43
N GLN A 222 38.45 -3.78 19.23
CA GLN A 222 39.15 -2.54 18.92
C GLN A 222 38.19 -1.35 18.97
N ILE A 223 37.00 -1.47 18.37
CA ILE A 223 35.99 -0.40 18.38
C ILE A 223 35.49 -0.08 19.78
N PHE A 224 35.21 -1.12 20.58
CA PHE A 224 34.82 -0.89 21.97
C PHE A 224 35.98 -0.31 22.80
N HIS A 225 37.23 -0.65 22.48
CA HIS A 225 38.38 -0.02 23.11
C HIS A 225 38.45 1.48 22.78
N GLU A 226 38.34 1.86 21.51
CA GLU A 226 38.31 3.25 21.06
C GLU A 226 37.12 4.01 21.68
N LEU A 227 35.94 3.39 21.69
CA LEU A 227 34.74 3.96 22.32
C LEU A 227 34.98 4.22 23.82
N MET A 228 35.59 3.27 24.52
CA MET A 228 35.93 3.43 25.94
C MET A 228 37.00 4.53 26.16
N GLU A 229 37.96 4.69 25.26
CA GLU A 229 38.92 5.79 25.32
C GLU A 229 38.23 7.14 25.15
N GLU A 230 37.36 7.29 24.16
CA GLU A 230 36.58 8.51 23.94
C GLU A 230 35.63 8.80 25.11
N MET A 231 35.02 7.76 25.69
CA MET A 231 34.24 7.89 26.93
C MET A 231 35.09 8.43 28.09
N VAL A 232 36.33 7.95 28.26
CA VAL A 232 37.25 8.47 29.29
C VAL A 232 37.60 9.93 29.01
N ARG A 233 37.90 10.29 27.76
CA ARG A 233 38.19 11.68 27.34
C ARG A 233 36.99 12.61 27.61
N ALA A 234 35.79 12.11 27.42
CA ALA A 234 34.52 12.80 27.69
C ALA A 234 34.11 12.82 29.18
N GLY A 235 34.89 12.19 30.08
CA GLY A 235 34.66 12.19 31.53
C GLY A 235 33.74 11.08 32.05
N PHE A 236 33.52 10.01 31.27
CA PHE A 236 32.69 8.84 31.61
C PHE A 236 33.51 7.60 32.01
N GLY A 237 34.75 7.77 32.49
CA GLY A 237 35.64 6.64 32.82
C GLY A 237 35.18 5.70 33.93
N ALA A 238 34.17 6.07 34.72
CA ALA A 238 33.54 5.15 35.68
C ALA A 238 32.64 4.12 34.98
N GLU A 239 32.00 4.50 33.87
CA GLU A 239 31.03 3.69 33.14
C GLU A 239 31.71 2.66 32.25
N THR A 240 32.89 2.98 31.69
CA THR A 240 33.68 2.06 30.87
C THR A 240 34.02 0.75 31.60
N ARG A 241 34.16 0.78 32.94
CA ARG A 241 34.41 -0.42 33.76
C ARG A 241 33.24 -1.39 33.79
N ARG A 242 32.01 -0.88 33.64
CA ARG A 242 30.76 -1.65 33.62
C ARG A 242 30.41 -2.14 32.22
N MET A 243 31.02 -1.58 31.18
CA MET A 243 30.80 -1.96 29.80
C MET A 243 31.36 -3.35 29.52
N LYS A 244 30.55 -4.22 28.91
CA LYS A 244 30.94 -5.55 28.45
C LYS A 244 30.51 -5.74 27.00
N ILE A 245 31.45 -6.20 26.18
CA ILE A 245 31.28 -6.34 24.73
C ILE A 245 30.33 -7.49 24.40
N GLU A 246 30.55 -8.66 25.02
CA GLU A 246 29.76 -9.87 24.74
C GLU A 246 28.26 -9.69 25.03
N PRO A 247 27.82 -9.14 26.19
CA PRO A 247 26.40 -8.84 26.40
C PRO A 247 25.83 -7.86 25.38
N ALA A 248 26.60 -6.85 24.94
CA ALA A 248 26.13 -5.88 23.96
C ALA A 248 25.74 -6.55 22.63
N PHE A 249 26.61 -7.40 22.08
CA PHE A 249 26.32 -8.13 20.84
C PHE A 249 25.21 -9.16 21.01
N ARG A 250 25.14 -9.85 22.16
CA ARG A 250 24.04 -10.77 22.46
C ARG A 250 22.69 -10.05 22.49
N HIS A 251 22.62 -8.89 23.13
CA HIS A 251 21.42 -8.07 23.16
C HIS A 251 21.08 -7.49 21.78
N LEU A 252 22.09 -7.05 21.02
CA LEU A 252 21.91 -6.58 19.65
C LEU A 252 21.30 -7.65 18.75
N GLN A 253 21.87 -8.86 18.77
CA GLN A 253 21.35 -9.98 17.99
C GLN A 253 19.90 -10.29 18.34
N ARG A 254 19.59 -10.37 19.64
CA ARG A 254 18.22 -10.66 20.10
C ARG A 254 17.25 -9.56 19.71
N ALA A 255 17.63 -8.30 19.91
CA ALA A 255 16.81 -7.15 19.56
C ALA A 255 16.54 -7.08 18.05
N LEU A 256 17.55 -7.34 17.20
CA LEU A 256 17.37 -7.39 15.74
C LEU A 256 16.45 -8.54 15.33
N ARG A 257 16.63 -9.73 15.91
CA ARG A 257 15.75 -10.88 15.64
C ARG A 257 14.30 -10.56 15.99
N ASP A 258 14.06 -10.03 17.19
CA ASP A 258 12.71 -9.70 17.65
C ASP A 258 12.10 -8.58 16.78
N ALA A 259 12.86 -7.55 16.43
CA ALA A 259 12.41 -6.45 15.58
C ALA A 259 12.05 -6.92 14.16
N VAL A 260 12.89 -7.74 13.54
CA VAL A 260 12.66 -8.26 12.18
C VAL A 260 11.46 -9.22 12.16
N SER A 261 11.37 -10.13 13.13
CA SER A 261 10.24 -11.06 13.27
C SER A 261 8.91 -10.32 13.42
N ALA A 262 8.87 -9.30 14.28
CA ALA A 262 7.69 -8.45 14.47
C ALA A 262 7.34 -7.66 13.21
N ARG A 263 8.34 -7.10 12.53
CA ARG A 263 8.11 -6.33 11.30
C ARG A 263 7.54 -7.17 10.16
N ARG A 264 7.86 -8.46 10.13
CA ARG A 264 7.33 -9.43 9.17
C ARG A 264 5.94 -9.94 9.50
N GLY A 265 5.47 -9.75 10.74
CA GLY A 265 4.22 -10.32 11.21
C GLY A 265 4.30 -11.83 11.36
N GLU A 266 5.47 -12.36 11.74
CA GLU A 266 5.61 -13.78 12.09
C GLU A 266 4.67 -14.14 13.26
N GLU A 267 4.06 -15.32 13.24
CA GLU A 267 3.09 -15.74 14.27
C GLU A 267 3.72 -15.83 15.67
N SER A 268 5.02 -16.08 15.75
CA SER A 268 5.80 -16.10 17.00
C SER A 268 6.22 -14.71 17.49
N ALA A 269 6.02 -13.66 16.70
CA ALA A 269 6.42 -12.32 17.10
C ALA A 269 5.52 -11.80 18.22
N TRP A 270 6.15 -11.28 19.27
CA TRP A 270 5.43 -10.80 20.46
C TRP A 270 5.21 -9.28 20.47
N GLN A 271 5.86 -8.54 19.56
CA GLN A 271 5.81 -7.08 19.46
C GLN A 271 4.81 -6.63 18.38
N SER A 272 4.41 -5.36 18.42
CA SER A 272 3.42 -4.77 17.50
C SER A 272 3.87 -4.67 16.03
N GLY A 273 5.18 -4.78 15.76
CA GLY A 273 5.78 -4.55 14.44
C GLY A 273 6.15 -3.08 14.16
N ASP A 274 6.00 -2.21 15.16
CA ASP A 274 6.50 -0.83 15.10
C ASP A 274 8.04 -0.77 15.17
N PRO A 275 8.67 0.25 14.56
CA PRO A 275 10.12 0.33 14.55
C PRO A 275 10.71 0.34 15.96
N PHE A 276 11.67 -0.55 16.16
CA PHE A 276 12.37 -0.79 17.40
C PHE A 276 13.39 0.32 17.64
N LEU A 277 13.40 0.90 18.84
CA LEU A 277 14.30 1.99 19.23
C LEU A 277 15.37 1.49 20.22
N GLU A 278 14.94 0.77 21.27
CA GLU A 278 15.86 0.37 22.34
C GLU A 278 15.46 -0.93 23.02
N PHE A 279 16.45 -1.80 23.26
CA PHE A 279 16.29 -3.03 24.03
C PHE A 279 16.55 -2.69 25.50
N VAL A 280 15.55 -2.79 26.37
CA VAL A 280 15.72 -2.41 27.78
C VAL A 280 16.36 -3.56 28.55
N THR A 281 15.72 -4.71 28.48
CA THR A 281 16.16 -6.00 29.05
C THR A 281 15.36 -7.12 28.36
N GLU A 282 15.62 -8.38 28.72
CA GLU A 282 14.87 -9.52 28.21
C GLU A 282 13.35 -9.34 28.40
N GLY A 283 12.61 -9.37 27.29
CA GLY A 283 11.16 -9.20 27.27
C GLY A 283 10.67 -7.75 27.40
N TRP A 284 11.55 -6.75 27.42
CA TRP A 284 11.20 -5.32 27.51
C TRP A 284 11.89 -4.50 26.42
N VAL A 285 11.08 -3.83 25.61
CA VAL A 285 11.58 -3.03 24.48
C VAL A 285 10.87 -1.70 24.40
N ILE A 286 11.52 -0.75 23.75
CA ILE A 286 10.95 0.55 23.40
C ILE A 286 10.84 0.59 21.87
N THR A 287 9.61 0.76 21.38
CA THR A 287 9.28 0.93 19.98
C THR A 287 8.73 2.35 19.75
N LYS A 288 8.48 2.74 18.50
CA LYS A 288 7.79 4.01 18.21
C LYS A 288 6.42 4.14 18.87
N SER A 289 5.75 3.03 19.17
CA SER A 289 4.44 3.04 19.81
C SER A 289 4.49 3.12 21.33
N GLY A 290 5.66 2.93 21.94
CA GLY A 290 5.84 3.07 23.38
C GLY A 290 6.72 1.97 23.98
N VAL A 291 6.42 1.59 25.22
CA VAL A 291 7.08 0.49 25.93
C VAL A 291 6.26 -0.78 25.75
N GLU A 292 6.91 -1.82 25.23
CA GLU A 292 6.32 -3.12 24.99
C GLU A 292 6.95 -4.19 25.85
N VAL A 293 6.12 -5.09 26.37
CA VAL A 293 6.55 -6.18 27.24
C VAL A 293 6.00 -7.51 26.75
N GLN A 294 6.88 -8.50 26.67
CA GLN A 294 6.54 -9.84 26.21
C GLN A 294 5.40 -10.43 27.07
N GLY A 295 4.33 -10.88 26.42
CA GLY A 295 3.13 -11.41 27.08
C GLY A 295 2.14 -10.35 27.58
N HIS A 296 2.48 -9.06 27.52
CA HIS A 296 1.63 -7.96 27.98
C HIS A 296 1.35 -6.90 26.89
N GLY A 297 2.08 -6.92 25.77
CA GLY A 297 1.93 -5.94 24.69
C GLY A 297 2.43 -4.56 25.11
N ILE A 298 1.78 -3.50 24.59
CA ILE A 298 2.14 -2.11 24.91
C ILE A 298 1.65 -1.75 26.32
N VAL A 299 2.59 -1.54 27.24
CA VAL A 299 2.31 -1.21 28.66
C VAL A 299 2.33 0.29 28.95
N ALA A 300 2.98 1.08 28.09
CA ALA A 300 2.95 2.54 28.10
C ALA A 300 3.01 3.03 26.66
N GLN A 301 2.06 3.86 26.22
CA GLN A 301 2.01 4.35 24.85
C GLN A 301 2.95 5.54 24.65
N ALA A 302 3.36 5.79 23.41
CA ALA A 302 4.20 6.93 23.06
C ALA A 302 3.59 8.28 23.48
N ALA A 303 2.26 8.41 23.41
CA ALA A 303 1.52 9.58 23.87
C ALA A 303 1.69 9.86 25.38
N ASN A 304 2.08 8.86 26.19
CA ASN A 304 2.39 9.08 27.60
C ASN A 304 3.73 9.79 27.83
N PHE A 305 4.61 9.80 26.82
CA PHE A 305 5.93 10.43 26.87
C PHE A 305 5.98 11.76 26.11
N ASP A 306 4.98 12.01 25.28
CA ASP A 306 4.89 13.19 24.46
C ASP A 306 4.45 14.42 25.28
N ASN A 307 5.36 15.38 25.43
CA ASN A 307 5.09 16.68 26.04
C ASN A 307 4.91 17.75 24.95
N GLN A 308 4.19 17.42 23.86
CA GLN A 308 3.91 18.27 22.69
C GLN A 308 3.30 19.66 22.99
N GLY A 309 3.03 20.02 24.25
CA GLY A 309 2.53 21.33 24.65
C GLY A 309 3.58 22.39 25.02
N ALA A 310 4.88 22.06 25.08
CA ALA A 310 5.89 22.95 25.68
C ALA A 310 6.90 23.54 24.68
N SER A 311 6.44 24.04 23.52
CA SER A 311 7.26 24.86 22.62
C SER A 311 7.53 26.29 23.17
N GLY A 312 7.39 26.50 24.48
CA GLY A 312 7.56 27.79 25.14
C GLY A 312 8.49 27.69 26.36
N PRO A 313 9.04 28.81 26.83
CA PRO A 313 10.01 28.88 27.95
C PRO A 313 9.42 28.52 29.32
N ARG A 314 8.29 27.81 29.37
CA ARG A 314 7.70 27.37 30.62
C ARG A 314 8.46 26.16 31.16
N PRO A 315 8.62 26.06 32.50
CA PRO A 315 9.11 24.84 33.12
C PRO A 315 8.28 23.67 32.60
N LEU A 316 8.95 22.62 32.10
CA LEU A 316 8.26 21.41 31.71
C LEU A 316 7.44 20.94 32.93
N PRO A 317 6.12 20.71 32.80
CA PRO A 317 5.36 20.12 33.89
C PRO A 317 6.03 18.82 34.34
N SER A 318 5.95 18.53 35.63
CA SER A 318 6.42 17.24 36.16
C SER A 318 5.73 16.14 35.36
N TRP A 319 6.52 15.35 34.64
CA TRP A 319 5.99 14.24 33.88
C TRP A 319 5.50 13.17 34.86
N ASP A 320 4.21 12.89 34.82
CA ASP A 320 3.58 11.83 35.60
C ASP A 320 3.76 10.50 34.85
N ALA A 321 4.79 9.75 35.24
CA ALA A 321 5.05 8.43 34.67
C ALA A 321 3.81 7.52 34.82
N PRO A 322 3.51 6.66 33.83
CA PRO A 322 2.43 5.70 33.95
C PRO A 322 2.57 4.85 35.22
N LYS A 323 1.43 4.51 35.82
CA LYS A 323 1.43 3.72 37.06
C LYS A 323 2.05 2.35 36.80
N LYS A 324 3.07 1.99 37.58
CA LYS A 324 3.71 0.68 37.53
C LYS A 324 2.68 -0.44 37.71
N PRO A 325 2.63 -1.43 36.79
CA PRO A 325 1.85 -2.63 37.01
C PRO A 325 2.35 -3.46 38.20
N ASP A 326 1.48 -4.23 38.84
CA ASP A 326 1.84 -5.02 40.03
C ASP A 326 2.85 -6.13 39.70
N TRP A 327 2.81 -6.67 38.48
CA TRP A 327 3.70 -7.72 37.99
C TRP A 327 5.09 -7.21 37.59
N ALA A 328 5.24 -5.91 37.31
CA ALA A 328 6.50 -5.34 36.83
C ALA A 328 7.47 -5.10 37.99
N GLU A 329 8.71 -5.53 37.83
CA GLU A 329 9.78 -5.20 38.78
C GLU A 329 10.01 -3.68 38.79
N ALA A 330 10.13 -3.10 39.99
CA ALA A 330 10.23 -1.65 40.16
C ALA A 330 11.43 -1.05 39.40
N GLN A 331 12.61 -1.68 39.49
CA GLN A 331 13.81 -1.18 38.85
C GLN A 331 13.72 -1.23 37.31
N ILE A 332 13.22 -2.33 36.74
CA ILE A 332 13.06 -2.47 35.28
C ILE A 332 12.04 -1.45 34.77
N TRP A 333 10.93 -1.28 35.48
CA TRP A 333 9.90 -0.30 35.12
C TRP A 333 10.47 1.12 35.10
N GLU A 334 11.16 1.53 36.16
CA GLU A 334 11.75 2.87 36.25
C GLU A 334 12.74 3.14 35.12
N VAL A 335 13.62 2.18 34.83
CA VAL A 335 14.57 2.28 33.71
C VAL A 335 13.81 2.35 32.38
N ALA A 336 12.86 1.46 32.12
CA ALA A 336 12.10 1.46 30.87
C ALA A 336 11.37 2.79 30.64
N MET A 337 10.75 3.34 31.69
CA MET A 337 10.03 4.62 31.66
C MET A 337 10.98 5.80 31.41
N ASP A 338 12.12 5.87 32.09
CA ASP A 338 13.12 6.93 31.90
C ASP A 338 13.70 6.89 30.48
N ARG A 339 14.06 5.69 30.00
CA ARG A 339 14.60 5.49 28.65
C ARG A 339 13.58 5.77 27.55
N ALA A 340 12.34 5.32 27.72
CA ALA A 340 11.28 5.60 26.76
C ALA A 340 11.01 7.10 26.65
N ARG A 341 11.05 7.82 27.77
CA ARG A 341 10.93 9.28 27.77
C ARG A 341 12.03 9.94 26.94
N ASP A 342 13.28 9.52 27.09
CA ASP A 342 14.40 10.08 26.33
C ASP A 342 14.30 9.75 24.84
N GLN A 343 14.03 8.48 24.50
CA GLN A 343 13.97 8.00 23.12
C GLN A 343 12.80 8.60 22.36
N LEU A 344 11.60 8.57 22.93
CA LEU A 344 10.37 9.00 22.26
C LEU A 344 10.25 10.52 22.18
N ARG A 345 10.84 11.26 23.14
CA ARG A 345 10.87 12.72 23.07
C ARG A 345 11.86 13.24 22.03
N SER A 346 12.98 12.55 21.87
CA SER A 346 13.96 12.92 20.84
C SER A 346 13.49 12.55 19.44
N TRP A 347 12.44 11.74 19.31
CA TRP A 347 11.92 11.27 18.03
C TRP A 347 11.24 12.41 17.27
N ASP A 348 11.80 12.70 16.10
CA ASP A 348 11.18 13.56 15.10
C ASP A 348 10.60 12.65 14.00
N PRO A 349 9.29 12.73 13.68
CA PRO A 349 8.70 11.99 12.57
C PRO A 349 9.36 12.24 11.23
N TRP A 350 10.05 13.38 11.09
CA TRP A 350 10.59 13.88 9.84
C TRP A 350 12.10 13.65 9.68
N SER A 351 12.76 13.07 10.69
CA SER A 351 14.16 12.59 10.65
C SER A 351 14.21 11.10 10.35
#